data_AF-A0A0M9CIG5-F1
#
_entry.id   AF-A0A0M9CIG5-F1
#
_cell.length_a   1.000
_cell.length_b   1.000
_cell.length_c   1.000
_cell.angle_alpha   90.00
_cell.angle_beta   90.00
_cell.angle_gamma   90.00
#
_symmetry.space_group_name_H-M   'P 1'
#
loop_
_entity.id
_entity.type
_entity.pdbx_description
1 polymer ?
#
loop_
_entity_poly.entity_id
_entity_poly.type
_entity_poly.pdbx_seq_one_letter_code
_entity_poly.pdbx_strand_id
1 'polypeptide(L)' 'MKTLIYQKWELRNDSLILTIKSEGNGNSSIDKMAYKIVMPASDKMILSNTYSSNEYLKK' A
#
# COMPACT_ATOMS: atom_id res chain seq x y z
N MET A 1 -11.78 -10.71 12.35
CA MET A 1 -10.99 -10.40 11.13
C MET A 1 -10.57 -8.95 11.23
N LYS A 2 -9.30 -8.62 10.95
CA LYS A 2 -8.85 -7.24 10.76
C LYS A 2 -8.96 -6.94 9.27
N THR A 3 -9.74 -5.92 8.91
CA THR A 3 -9.89 -5.52 7.51
C THR A 3 -8.99 -4.32 7.26
N LEU A 4 -8.10 -4.43 6.28
CA LEU A 4 -7.32 -3.31 5.77
C LEU A 4 -8.10 -2.65 4.64
N ILE A 5 -8.55 -1.43 4.87
CA ILE A 5 -9.33 -0.66 3.91
C ILE A 5 -8.41 0.43 3.35
N TYR A 6 -7.97 0.26 2.11
CA TYR A 6 -7.23 1.31 1.39
C TYR A 6 -8.18 2.45 1.05
N GLN A 7 -7.89 3.66 1.58
CA GLN A 7 -8.79 4.81 1.39
C GLN A 7 -8.29 5.79 0.35
N LYS A 8 -7.01 6.13 0.40
CA LYS A 8 -6.39 7.14 -0.47
C LYS A 8 -4.98 6.73 -0.83
N TRP A 9 -4.55 7.16 -2.01
CA TRP A 9 -3.17 7.04 -2.45
C TRP A 9 -2.67 8.37 -2.98
N GLU A 10 -1.39 8.64 -2.75
CA GLU A 10 -0.68 9.81 -3.27
C GLU A 10 0.67 9.35 -3.82
N LEU A 11 1.06 9.88 -4.98
CA LEU A 11 2.43 9.74 -5.49
C LEU A 11 3.23 10.97 -5.05
N ARG A 12 4.34 10.75 -4.35
CA ARG A 12 5.30 11.78 -3.99
C ARG A 12 6.68 11.35 -4.44
N ASN A 13 7.21 12.01 -5.47
CA ASN A 13 8.43 11.60 -6.16
C ASN A 13 8.31 10.13 -6.58
N ASP A 14 9.24 9.29 -6.11
CA ASP A 14 9.29 7.86 -6.45
C ASP A 14 8.62 6.96 -5.39
N SER A 15 7.80 7.54 -4.52
CA SER A 15 7.11 6.82 -3.42
C SER A 15 5.60 6.91 -3.54
N LEU A 16 4.95 5.76 -3.33
CA LEU A 16 3.50 5.65 -3.17
C LEU A 16 3.15 5.74 -1.68
N ILE A 17 2.37 6.74 -1.29
CA ILE A 17 1.84 6.85 0.06
C ILE A 17 0.41 6.33 0.07
N LEU A 18 0.17 5.25 0.80
CA LEU A 18 -1.16 4.68 1.02
C LEU A 18 -1.68 5.08 2.39
N THR A 19 -2.88 5.65 2.42
CA THR A 19 -3.64 5.84 3.66
C THR A 19 -4.58 4.65 3.85
N ILE A 20 -4.38 3.92 4.94
CA ILE A 20 -5.06 2.67 5.24
C ILE A 20 -5.87 2.87 6.52
N LYS A 21 -7.15 2.51 6.48
CA LYS A 21 -7.97 2.39 7.68
C LYS A 21 -7.96 0.93 8.11
N SER A 22 -7.51 0.66 9.33
CA SER A 22 -7.61 -0.67 9.95
C SER A 22 -8.82 -0.67 10.87
N GLU A 23 -9.78 -1.55 10.62
CA GLU A 23 -10.94 -1.76 11.48
C GLU A 23 -10.87 -3.14 12.13
N GLY A 24 -10.98 -3.18 13.46
CA GLY A 24 -10.96 -4.42 14.22
C GLY A 24 -11.35 -4.24 15.68
N ASN A 25 -12.09 -5.21 16.21
CA ASN A 25 -12.49 -5.30 17.62
C ASN A 25 -13.13 -4.02 18.19
N GLY A 26 -14.00 -3.35 17.43
CA GLY A 26 -14.69 -2.13 17.85
C GLY A 26 -13.87 -0.85 17.74
N ASN A 27 -12.60 -0.94 17.34
CA ASN A 27 -11.72 0.20 17.14
C ASN A 27 -11.36 0.39 15.67
N SER A 28 -11.07 1.63 15.29
CA SER A 28 -10.49 1.96 14.00
C SER A 28 -9.25 2.84 14.16
N SER A 29 -8.21 2.54 13.39
CA SER A 29 -7.03 3.40 13.23
C SER A 29 -6.89 3.82 11.77
N ILE A 30 -6.27 4.99 11.56
CA ILE A 30 -5.86 5.45 10.24
C ILE A 30 -4.34 5.52 10.25
N ASP A 31 -3.73 4.78 9.34
CA ASP A 31 -2.29 4.62 9.22
C ASP A 31 -1.86 5.07 7.82
N LYS A 32 -0.67 5.69 7.72
CA LYS A 32 -0.06 6.04 6.44
C LYS A 32 1.18 5.18 6.23
N MET A 33 1.26 4.53 5.08
CA MET A 33 2.40 3.70 4.69
C MET A 33 3.02 4.21 3.40
N ALA A 34 4.33 4.44 3.41
CA ALA A 34 5.10 4.80 2.22
C ALA A 34 5.75 3.55 1.63
N TYR A 35 5.59 3.37 0.32
CA TYR A 35 6.16 2.28 -0.46
C TYR A 35 7.04 2.84 -1.57
N LYS A 36 8.19 2.22 -1.78
CA LYS A 36 8.96 2.38 -3.02
C LYS A 36 8.26 1.60 -4.13
N ILE A 37 8.25 2.18 -5.32
CA ILE A 37 7.63 1.58 -6.51
C ILE A 37 8.74 1.09 -7.43
N VAL A 38 8.65 -0.16 -7.86
CA VAL A 38 9.49 -0.71 -8.94
C VAL A 38 8.58 -1.32 -10.00
N MET A 39 8.77 -0.92 -11.25
CA MET A 39 8.06 -1.49 -12.40
C MET A 39 9.07 -2.23 -13.29
N PRO A 40 9.39 -3.50 -12.99
CA PRO A 40 10.36 -4.27 -13.77
C PRO A 40 9.86 -4.61 -15.18
N ALA A 41 8.54 -4.57 -15.40
CA ALA A 41 7.88 -4.77 -16.68
C ALA A 41 6.59 -3.95 -16.73
N SER A 42 6.01 -3.74 -17.92
CA SER A 42 4.80 -2.91 -18.10
C SER A 42 3.54 -3.48 -17.44
N ASP A 43 3.54 -4.78 -17.14
CA ASP A 43 2.44 -5.53 -16.55
C ASP A 43 2.68 -5.91 -15.08
N LYS A 44 3.85 -5.57 -14.52
CA LYS A 44 4.24 -5.93 -13.16
C LYS A 44 4.62 -4.71 -12.33
N MET A 45 4.05 -4.61 -11.15
CA MET A 45 4.39 -3.60 -10.15
C MET A 45 4.82 -4.27 -8.84
N ILE A 46 5.92 -3.80 -8.26
CA ILE A 46 6.39 -4.21 -6.95
C ILE A 46 6.34 -3.00 -6.02
N LEU A 47 5.61 -3.13 -4.91
CA LEU A 47 5.55 -2.15 -3.84
C LEU A 47 6.31 -2.69 -2.63
N SER A 48 7.37 -2.01 -2.21
CA SER A 48 8.19 -2.43 -1.07
C SER A 48 8.35 -1.34 -0.02
N ASN A 49 8.41 -1.76 1.24
CA ASN A 49 8.79 -0.91 2.38
C ASN A 49 9.75 -1.68 3.29
N THR A 50 10.09 -1.13 4.45
CA THR A 50 11.03 -1.77 5.40
C THR A 50 10.56 -3.15 5.90
N TYR A 51 9.26 -3.44 5.84
CA TYR A 51 8.67 -4.61 6.48
C TYR A 51 8.17 -5.67 5.49
N SER A 52 7.94 -5.30 4.23
CA SER A 52 7.27 -6.17 3.27
C SER A 52 7.51 -5.76 1.83
N SER A 53 7.31 -6.71 0.93
CA SER A 53 7.24 -6.50 -0.51
C SER A 53 5.97 -7.16 -1.04
N ASN A 54 5.21 -6.45 -1.86
CA ASN A 54 3.99 -6.93 -2.48
C ASN A 54 4.12 -6.84 -4.01
N GLU A 55 3.80 -7.93 -4.69
CA GLU A 55 3.83 -8.02 -6.14
C GLU A 55 2.41 -7.98 -6.71
N TYR A 56 2.22 -7.17 -7.75
CA TYR A 56 0.95 -7.01 -8.44
C TYR A 56 1.15 -7.18 -9.94
N LEU A 57 0.23 -7.94 -10.54
CA LEU A 57 0.10 -8.05 -11.99
C LEU A 57 -1.06 -7.20 -12.46
N LYS A 58 -0.86 -6.47 -13.56
CA LYS A 58 -1.92 -5.72 -14.23
C LYS A 58 -2.92 -6.73 -14.82
N LYS A 59 -4.20 -6.56 -14.46
CA LYS A 59 -5.31 -7.30 -15.08
C LYS A 59 -5.96 -6.47 -16.17
#